data_AF-A0AAD2A1P2-F1
#
_entry.id   AF-A0AAD2A1P2-F1
#
_cell.length_a   1.000
_cell.length_b   1.000
_cell.length_c   1.000
_cell.angle_alpha   90.00
_cell.angle_beta   90.00
_cell.angle_gamma   90.00
#
_symmetry.space_group_name_H-M   'P 1'
#
loop_
_entity.id
_entity.type
_entity.pdbx_description
1 polymer ?
#
loop_
_entity_poly.entity_id
_entity_poly.type
_entity_poly.pdbx_seq_one_letter_code
_entity_poly.pdbx_strand_id
1 'polypeptide(L)'
;MITLVPTLLPVNVSVTAKWHYISAFVYFVVANAIACSYAAISLILTLVGNKGLTMVIIIFDLVMVALLHSSGGTALAVGLLGYEGNSHVQWKKVTPHKPFKTSQAAIGIGLSLFGAALFFLLVVLAALHHKKKN
;
A
#
# COMPACT_ATOMS: atom_id res chain seq x y z
N MET A 1 3.91 -27.23 -2.59
CA MET A 1 4.54 -28.56 -2.70
C MET A 1 5.93 -28.54 -2.05
N ILE A 2 6.05 -28.90 -0.76
CA ILE A 2 7.38 -29.12 -0.13
C ILE A 2 7.72 -30.59 -0.28
N THR A 3 8.79 -30.90 -0.99
CA THR A 3 9.40 -32.22 -1.01
C THR A 3 10.40 -32.28 0.13
N LEU A 4 10.03 -32.95 1.22
CA LEU A 4 10.90 -33.15 2.39
C LEU A 4 11.93 -34.26 2.15
N VAL A 5 11.58 -35.25 1.32
CA VAL A 5 12.43 -36.38 0.90
C VAL A 5 12.04 -36.78 -0.53
N PRO A 6 12.99 -37.10 -1.43
CA PRO A 6 12.68 -37.49 -2.82
C PRO A 6 11.87 -38.78 -2.98
N THR A 7 11.67 -39.57 -1.92
CA THR A 7 10.90 -40.82 -1.91
C THR A 7 9.48 -40.70 -1.34
N LEU A 8 9.08 -39.53 -0.83
CA LEU A 8 7.75 -39.34 -0.22
C LEU A 8 6.78 -38.62 -1.17
N LEU A 9 5.53 -39.10 -1.17
CA LEU A 9 4.42 -38.46 -1.89
C LEU A 9 4.34 -36.97 -1.55
N PRO A 10 4.08 -36.08 -2.53
CA PRO A 10 4.03 -34.65 -2.30
C PRO A 10 2.98 -34.29 -1.25
N VAL A 11 3.43 -34.00 -0.03
CA VAL A 11 2.54 -33.60 1.06
C VAL A 11 2.09 -32.16 0.80
N ASN A 12 0.79 -31.99 0.57
CA ASN A 12 0.16 -30.69 0.42
C ASN A 12 -0.14 -30.10 1.80
N VAL A 13 0.86 -29.50 2.42
CA VAL A 13 0.66 -28.73 3.66
C VAL A 13 0.11 -27.35 3.31
N SER A 14 -1.13 -27.11 3.74
CA SER A 14 -1.80 -25.82 3.68
C SER A 14 -1.09 -24.85 4.62
N VAL A 15 -0.18 -24.04 4.08
CA VAL A 15 0.41 -22.94 4.84
C VAL A 15 -0.50 -21.72 4.66
N THR A 16 -1.15 -21.31 5.75
CA THR A 16 -1.95 -20.08 5.75
C THR A 16 -1.01 -18.89 5.78
N ALA A 17 -0.85 -18.22 4.64
CA ALA A 17 -0.18 -16.92 4.59
C ALA A 17 -1.11 -15.84 5.18
N LYS A 18 -0.80 -15.33 6.37
CA LYS A 18 -1.49 -14.15 6.94
C LYS A 18 -0.77 -12.88 6.50
N TRP A 19 -1.51 -11.81 6.21
CA TRP A 19 -0.96 -10.52 5.77
C TRP A 19 0.07 -9.95 6.76
N HIS A 20 -0.11 -10.19 8.07
CA HIS A 20 0.72 -9.58 9.11
C HIS A 20 2.10 -10.26 9.26
N TYR A 21 2.31 -11.41 8.61
CA TYR A 21 3.63 -12.05 8.53
C TYR A 21 4.47 -11.54 7.35
N ILE A 22 3.87 -10.74 6.46
CA ILE A 22 4.53 -10.21 5.27
C ILE A 22 4.74 -8.72 5.51
N SER A 23 5.99 -8.34 5.77
CA SER A 23 6.36 -6.97 6.12
C SER A 23 5.91 -5.92 5.09
N ALA A 24 5.81 -6.28 3.81
CA ALA A 24 5.30 -5.41 2.76
C ALA A 24 3.83 -4.98 2.98
N PHE A 25 2.96 -5.91 3.38
CA PHE A 25 1.56 -5.58 3.65
C PHE A 25 1.40 -4.81 4.97
N VAL A 26 2.22 -5.12 5.98
CA VAL A 26 2.26 -4.35 7.24
C VAL A 26 2.69 -2.90 6.96
N TYR A 27 3.76 -2.71 6.18
CA TYR A 27 4.23 -1.38 5.79
C TYR A 27 3.15 -0.58 5.06
N PHE A 28 2.45 -1.21 4.11
CA PHE A 28 1.33 -0.58 3.39
C PHE A 28 0.18 -0.14 4.29
N VAL A 29 -0.22 -0.98 5.25
CA VAL A 29 -1.29 -0.64 6.20
C VAL A 29 -0.85 0.51 7.13
N VAL A 30 0.37 0.44 7.65
CA VAL A 30 0.91 1.49 8.55
C VAL A 30 1.05 2.82 7.81
N ALA A 31 1.56 2.80 6.58
CA ALA A 31 1.67 4.00 5.73
C ALA A 31 0.30 4.65 5.47
N ASN A 32 -0.74 3.85 5.16
CA ASN A 32 -2.10 4.36 4.99
C ASN A 32 -2.65 4.96 6.29
N ALA A 33 -2.40 4.33 7.44
CA ALA A 33 -2.84 4.85 8.73
C ALA A 33 -2.19 6.21 9.07
N ILE A 34 -0.88 6.34 8.83
CA ILE A 34 -0.15 7.60 8.99
C ILE A 34 -0.74 8.66 8.06
N ALA A 35 -0.92 8.36 6.78
CA ALA A 35 -1.47 9.30 5.81
C ALA A 35 -2.90 9.76 6.17
N CYS A 36 -3.78 8.84 6.61
CA CYS A 36 -5.14 9.18 7.05
C CYS A 36 -5.15 10.08 8.29
N SER A 37 -4.33 9.76 9.29
CA SER A 37 -4.25 10.58 10.51
C SER A 37 -3.74 11.99 10.21
N TYR A 38 -2.71 12.10 9.37
CA TYR A 38 -2.19 13.38 8.91
C TYR A 38 -3.22 14.16 8.08
N ALA A 39 -3.93 13.51 7.15
CA ALA A 39 -4.94 14.17 6.32
C ALA A 39 -6.08 14.76 7.16
N ALA A 40 -6.50 14.06 8.22
CA ALA A 40 -7.49 14.57 9.17
C ALA A 40 -7.00 15.83 9.90
N ILE A 41 -5.75 15.82 10.38
CA ILE A 41 -5.13 16.98 11.05
C ILE A 41 -4.99 18.15 10.09
N SER A 42 -4.51 17.91 8.87
CA SER A 42 -4.36 18.91 7.81
C SER A 42 -5.68 19.57 7.45
N LEU A 43 -6.76 18.78 7.34
CA LEU A 43 -8.11 19.28 7.08
C LEU A 43 -8.61 20.21 8.19
N ILE A 44 -8.44 19.82 9.46
CA ILE A 44 -8.81 20.64 10.62
C ILE A 44 -8.04 21.96 10.61
N LEU A 45 -6.72 21.90 10.38
CA LEU A 45 -5.86 23.08 10.36
C LEU A 45 -6.24 24.06 9.24
N THR A 46 -6.65 23.52 8.08
CA THR A 46 -7.15 24.30 6.95
C THR A 46 -8.48 24.97 7.28
N LEU A 47 -9.40 24.28 7.98
CA LEU A 47 -10.69 24.82 8.42
C LEU A 47 -10.54 25.97 9.43
N VAL A 48 -9.55 25.90 10.32
CA VAL A 48 -9.26 26.93 11.32
C VAL A 48 -8.65 28.20 10.67
N GLY A 49 -8.34 28.17 9.38
CA GLY A 49 -8.04 29.38 8.60
C GLY A 49 -6.61 29.91 8.76
N ASN A 50 -5.65 29.06 9.17
CA ASN A 50 -4.26 29.49 9.35
C ASN A 50 -3.51 29.61 8.01
N LYS A 51 -3.66 30.76 7.34
CA LYS A 51 -3.11 31.06 6.00
C LYS A 51 -1.58 30.92 5.90
N GLY A 52 -0.85 31.04 7.02
CA GLY A 52 0.62 30.98 7.06
C GLY A 52 1.21 29.58 6.93
N LEU A 53 0.43 28.52 7.15
CA LEU A 53 0.91 27.13 7.14
C LEU A 53 0.75 26.42 5.78
N THR A 54 0.16 27.08 4.79
CA THR A 54 -0.19 26.48 3.49
C THR A 54 1.01 25.79 2.81
N MET A 55 2.19 26.42 2.82
CA MET A 55 3.39 25.86 2.19
C MET A 55 3.91 24.63 2.94
N VAL A 56 3.84 24.63 4.28
CA VAL A 56 4.24 23.50 5.13
C VAL A 56 3.31 22.31 4.90
N ILE A 57 2.00 22.57 4.81
CA ILE A 57 0.98 21.56 4.50
C ILE A 57 1.27 20.92 3.13
N ILE A 58 1.52 21.72 2.08
CA ILE A 58 1.84 21.20 0.74
C ILE A 58 3.08 20.30 0.76
N ILE A 59 4.13 20.68 1.50
CA ILE A 59 5.35 19.87 1.61
C ILE A 59 5.06 18.53 2.31
N PHE A 60 4.35 18.56 3.44
CA PHE A 60 3.98 17.34 4.16
C PHE A 60 3.02 16.46 3.34
N ASP A 61 2.07 17.04 2.60
CA ASP A 61 1.18 16.29 1.72
C ASP A 61 1.99 15.54 0.64
N LEU A 62 3.04 16.17 0.09
CA LEU A 62 3.93 15.54 -0.88
C LEU A 62 4.70 14.35 -0.27
N VAL A 63 5.15 14.48 0.99
CA VAL A 63 5.79 13.38 1.73
C VAL A 63 4.80 12.21 1.90
N MET A 64 3.54 12.49 2.20
CA MET A 64 2.50 11.45 2.34
C MET A 64 2.20 10.76 1.02
N VAL A 65 2.15 11.49 -0.10
CA VAL A 65 2.02 10.88 -1.44
C VAL A 65 3.18 9.92 -1.70
N ALA A 66 4.41 10.35 -1.45
CA ALA A 66 5.60 9.51 -1.68
C ALA A 66 5.56 8.23 -0.82
N LEU A 67 5.15 8.35 0.45
CA LEU A 67 5.01 7.23 1.38
C LEU A 67 3.94 6.23 0.92
N LEU A 68 2.76 6.71 0.49
CA LEU A 68 1.67 5.88 -0.02
C LEU A 68 2.08 5.13 -1.29
N HIS A 69 2.75 5.81 -2.23
CA HIS A 69 3.19 5.18 -3.47
C HIS A 69 4.32 4.15 -3.25
N SER A 70 5.29 4.47 -2.39
CA SER A 70 6.38 3.56 -2.01
C SER A 70 5.84 2.27 -1.38
N SER A 71 4.95 2.40 -0.41
CA SER A 71 4.36 1.26 0.29
C SER A 71 3.40 0.46 -0.58
N GLY A 72 2.57 1.14 -1.38
CA GLY A 72 1.68 0.51 -2.36
C GLY A 72 2.43 -0.28 -3.43
N GLY A 73 3.51 0.27 -3.99
CA GLY A 73 4.38 -0.42 -4.94
C GLY A 73 5.04 -1.66 -4.33
N THR A 74 5.49 -1.58 -3.08
CA THR A 74 6.05 -2.73 -2.35
C THR A 74 5.00 -3.83 -2.15
N ALA A 75 3.80 -3.48 -1.70
CA ALA A 75 2.69 -4.41 -1.51
C ALA A 75 2.25 -5.07 -2.83
N LEU A 76 2.21 -4.30 -3.93
CA LEU A 76 1.95 -4.83 -5.27
C LEU A 76 3.02 -5.82 -5.72
N ALA A 77 4.30 -5.45 -5.63
CA ALA A 77 5.39 -6.31 -6.06
C ALA A 77 5.41 -7.64 -5.29
N VAL A 78 5.29 -7.58 -3.96
CA VAL A 78 5.22 -8.78 -3.12
C VAL A 78 3.93 -9.56 -3.35
N GLY A 79 2.81 -8.89 -3.62
CA GLY A 79 1.56 -9.53 -4.01
C GLY A 79 1.69 -10.30 -5.33
N LEU A 80 2.34 -9.71 -6.33
CA LEU A 80 2.59 -10.34 -7.63
C LEU A 80 3.57 -11.51 -7.50
N LEU A 81 4.63 -11.37 -6.71
CA LEU A 81 5.55 -12.47 -6.38
C LEU A 81 4.81 -13.62 -5.67
N GLY A 82 3.89 -13.31 -4.77
CA GLY A 82 3.02 -14.30 -4.13
C GLY A 82 2.07 -15.00 -5.11
N TYR A 83 1.58 -14.29 -6.12
CA TYR A 83 0.65 -14.80 -7.13
C TYR A 83 1.32 -15.65 -8.21
N GLU A 84 2.44 -15.19 -8.77
CA GLU A 84 3.19 -15.91 -9.80
C GLU A 84 4.03 -17.04 -9.20
N GLY A 85 4.62 -16.82 -8.02
CA GLY A 85 5.64 -17.68 -7.45
C GLY A 85 6.97 -17.58 -8.21
N ASN A 86 8.04 -18.11 -7.62
CA ASN A 86 9.36 -18.19 -8.26
C ASN A 86 10.10 -19.44 -7.77
N SER A 87 10.32 -20.40 -8.67
CA SER A 87 10.99 -21.67 -8.35
C SER A 87 12.45 -21.49 -7.95
N HIS A 88 13.12 -20.46 -8.49
CA HIS A 88 14.54 -20.21 -8.25
C HIS A 88 14.85 -19.83 -6.79
N VAL A 89 13.89 -19.19 -6.11
CA VAL A 89 14.01 -18.81 -4.69
C VAL A 89 13.06 -19.60 -3.79
N GLN A 90 12.54 -20.73 -4.30
CA GLN A 90 11.55 -21.58 -3.63
C GLN A 90 10.28 -20.85 -3.17
N TRP A 91 9.95 -19.70 -3.78
CA TRP A 91 8.73 -18.97 -3.49
C TRP A 91 7.56 -19.71 -4.11
N LYS A 92 6.80 -20.41 -3.27
CA LYS A 92 5.64 -21.16 -3.72
C LYS A 92 4.51 -20.22 -4.06
N LYS A 93 3.90 -20.47 -5.23
CA LYS A 93 2.63 -19.85 -5.61
C LYS A 93 1.64 -20.00 -4.46
N VAL A 94 1.16 -18.88 -3.96
CA VAL A 94 0.14 -18.87 -2.92
C VAL A 94 -1.16 -19.23 -3.60
N THR A 95 -1.52 -20.51 -3.58
CA THR A 95 -2.82 -20.97 -4.03
C THR A 95 -3.87 -20.53 -3.01
N PRO A 96 -4.82 -19.66 -3.38
CA PRO A 96 -5.88 -19.25 -2.48
C PRO A 96 -6.74 -20.47 -2.15
N HIS A 97 -6.89 -20.78 -0.86
CA HIS A 97 -7.85 -21.80 -0.41
C HIS A 97 -9.30 -21.41 -0.76
N LYS A 98 -9.54 -20.11 -1.02
CA LYS A 98 -10.78 -19.56 -1.57
C LYS A 98 -10.45 -18.39 -2.51
N PRO A 99 -10.99 -18.33 -3.74
CA PRO A 99 -10.72 -17.24 -4.69
C PRO A 99 -11.11 -15.85 -4.15
N PHE A 100 -12.07 -15.78 -3.23
CA PHE A 100 -12.66 -14.54 -2.73
C PHE A 100 -11.77 -13.72 -1.79
N LYS A 101 -10.83 -14.34 -1.05
CA LYS A 101 -9.97 -13.60 -0.09
C LYS A 101 -8.76 -12.95 -0.75
N THR A 102 -8.25 -13.54 -1.84
CA THR A 102 -7.12 -12.98 -2.59
C THR A 102 -7.54 -11.81 -3.46
N SER A 103 -8.74 -11.88 -4.05
CA SER A 103 -9.30 -10.73 -4.78
C SER A 103 -9.54 -9.55 -3.85
N GLN A 104 -10.01 -9.76 -2.62
CA GLN A 104 -10.25 -8.68 -1.66
C GLN A 104 -8.97 -7.91 -1.30
N ALA A 105 -7.84 -8.59 -1.13
CA ALA A 105 -6.55 -7.94 -0.87
C ALA A 105 -6.07 -7.13 -2.10
N ALA A 106 -6.17 -7.71 -3.30
CA ALA A 106 -5.82 -7.03 -4.55
C ALA A 106 -6.69 -5.79 -4.80
N ILE A 107 -8.00 -5.88 -4.56
CA ILE A 107 -8.95 -4.77 -4.65
C ILE A 107 -8.58 -3.68 -3.64
N GLY A 108 -8.25 -4.04 -2.40
CA GLY A 108 -7.84 -3.08 -1.37
C GLY A 108 -6.57 -2.31 -1.73
N ILE A 109 -5.56 -2.99 -2.26
CA ILE A 109 -4.31 -2.36 -2.73
C ILE A 109 -4.61 -1.45 -3.92
N GLY A 110 -5.39 -1.93 -4.90
CA GLY A 110 -5.79 -1.14 -6.07
C GLY A 110 -6.57 0.12 -5.69
N LEU A 111 -7.53 0.01 -4.77
CA LEU A 111 -8.32 1.13 -4.30
C LEU A 111 -7.48 2.17 -3.54
N SER A 112 -6.54 1.73 -2.69
CA SER A 112 -5.62 2.62 -1.99
C SER A 112 -4.69 3.35 -2.95
N LEU A 113 -4.15 2.67 -3.97
CA LEU A 113 -3.33 3.31 -5.01
C LEU A 113 -4.11 4.33 -5.83
N PHE A 114 -5.37 4.01 -6.17
CA PHE A 114 -6.27 4.96 -6.81
C PHE A 114 -6.50 6.19 -5.91
N GLY A 115 -6.76 5.98 -4.62
CA GLY A 115 -6.87 7.06 -3.64
C GLY A 115 -5.59 7.90 -3.52
N ALA A 116 -4.41 7.26 -3.50
CA ALA A 116 -3.13 7.95 -3.46
C ALA A 116 -2.87 8.78 -4.72
N ALA A 117 -3.32 8.31 -5.89
CA ALA A 117 -3.23 9.07 -7.14
C ALA A 117 -4.15 10.30 -7.13
N LEU A 118 -5.37 10.18 -6.61
CA LEU A 118 -6.27 11.32 -6.41
C LEU A 118 -5.69 12.31 -5.40
N PHE A 119 -5.12 11.82 -4.30
CA PHE A 119 -4.48 12.66 -3.29
C PHE A 119 -3.32 13.45 -3.89
N PHE A 120 -2.47 12.81 -4.69
CA PHE A 120 -1.40 13.50 -5.43
C PHE A 120 -1.95 14.62 -6.34
N LEU A 121 -3.02 14.35 -7.08
CA LEU A 121 -3.64 15.34 -7.96
C LEU A 121 -4.16 16.55 -7.17
N LEU A 122 -4.74 16.33 -5.97
CA LEU A 122 -5.15 17.41 -5.07
C LEU A 122 -3.95 18.25 -4.61
N VAL A 123 -2.83 17.63 -4.24
CA VAL A 123 -1.60 18.34 -3.82
C VAL A 123 -1.05 19.21 -4.96
N VAL A 124 -1.03 18.69 -6.19
CA VAL A 124 -0.60 19.46 -7.36
C VAL A 124 -1.51 20.66 -7.59
N LEU A 125 -2.83 20.48 -7.54
CA LEU A 125 -3.79 21.58 -7.68
C LEU A 125 -3.61 22.64 -6.57
N ALA A 126 -3.40 22.21 -5.32
CA ALA A 126 -3.15 23.11 -4.20
C ALA A 126 -1.86 23.93 -4.40
N ALA A 127 -0.78 23.30 -4.86
CA ALA A 127 0.47 23.96 -5.16
C ALA A 127 0.35 24.97 -6.32
N LEU A 128 -0.38 24.61 -7.38
CA LEU A 128 -0.65 25.51 -8.52
C LEU A 128 -1.51 26.71 -8.11
N HIS A 129 -2.54 26.49 -7.29
CA HIS A 129 -3.38 27.56 -6.77
C HIS A 129 -2.58 28.53 -5.88
N HIS A 130 -1.69 28.01 -5.03
CA HIS A 130 -0.78 28.84 -4.23
C HIS A 130 0.19 29.65 -5.10
N LYS A 131 0.79 29.04 -6.13
CA LYS A 131 1.64 29.72 -7.12
C LYS A 131 0.93 30.86 -7.84
N LYS A 132 -0.35 30.73 -8.17
CA LYS A 132 -1.14 31.75 -8.87
C LYS A 132 -1.51 32.96 -7.99
N LYS A 133 -1.53 32.77 -6.66
CA LYS A 133 -1.95 33.80 -5.70
C LYS A 133 -0.79 34.70 -5.23
N ASN A 134 0.45 34.20 -5.30
CA ASN A 134 1.68 35.00 -5.12
C ASN A 134 2.05 35.70 -6.43
#